data_AF-A0A1B9YZ50-F1
#
_entry.id   AF-A0A1B9YZ50-F1
#
_cell.length_a   1.000
_cell.length_b   1.000
_cell.length_c   1.000
_cell.angle_alpha   90.00
_cell.angle_beta   90.00
_cell.angle_gamma   90.00
#
_symmetry.space_group_name_H-M   'P 1'
#
loop_
_entity.id
_entity.type
_entity.pdbx_description
1 polymer ?
#
loop_
_entity_poly.entity_id
_entity_poly.type
_entity_poly.pdbx_seq_one_letter_code
_entity_poly.pdbx_strand_id
1 'polypeptide(L)'
;MAEACDPYWPAGLGHARFAEICGSSSPYQGSNRERDRAWTLTRDADQAMSELQAANAAAGVVRLPIYLLNDLHLGSRGFLQQVERAFIRLHPQPSIPIREDARPYVSAQLR
;
A
#
# COMPACT_ATOMS: atom_id res chain seq x y z
N MET A 1 11.82 29.80 9.97
CA MET A 1 10.97 30.24 8.85
C MET A 1 10.82 29.07 7.92
N ALA A 2 9.59 28.59 7.73
CA ALA A 2 9.27 27.51 6.82
C ALA A 2 9.17 28.09 5.41
N GLU A 3 10.12 27.76 4.54
CA GLU A 3 9.97 28.00 3.10
C GLU A 3 9.25 26.83 2.45
N ALA A 4 8.44 27.18 1.46
CA ALA A 4 7.28 26.46 0.97
C ALA A 4 7.59 25.13 0.25
N CYS A 5 6.62 24.21 0.33
CA CYS A 5 6.39 23.24 -0.74
C CYS A 5 6.19 24.01 -2.05
N ASP A 6 7.01 23.70 -3.05
CA ASP A 6 6.85 24.20 -4.42
C ASP A 6 5.44 23.85 -4.96
N PRO A 7 4.62 24.85 -5.37
CA PRO A 7 3.28 24.64 -5.87
C PRO A 7 3.21 24.27 -7.36
N TYR A 8 4.34 24.16 -8.07
CA TYR A 8 4.35 23.83 -9.50
C TYR A 8 4.98 22.46 -9.79
N TRP A 9 4.12 21.44 -9.81
CA TRP A 9 4.41 20.16 -10.46
C TRP A 9 4.79 20.42 -11.93
N PRO A 10 6.02 20.10 -12.40
CA PRO A 10 6.33 20.28 -13.80
C PRO A 10 5.55 19.23 -14.59
N ALA A 11 4.68 19.71 -15.47
CA ALA A 11 4.10 18.91 -16.52
C ALA A 11 5.23 18.29 -17.35
N GLY A 12 5.36 16.96 -17.26
CA GLY A 12 6.20 16.19 -18.17
C GLY A 12 7.51 15.66 -17.58
N LEU A 13 7.43 14.72 -16.64
CA LEU A 13 8.47 13.71 -16.44
C LEU A 13 7.79 12.38 -16.05
N GLY A 14 7.57 11.52 -17.05
CA GLY A 14 7.52 10.08 -16.79
C GLY A 14 8.85 9.67 -16.14
N HIS A 15 8.79 8.79 -15.14
CA HIS A 15 9.92 8.27 -14.35
C HIS A 15 10.30 9.03 -13.06
N ALA A 16 9.35 9.60 -12.31
CA ALA A 16 9.61 9.81 -10.88
C ALA A 16 9.85 8.44 -10.21
N ARG A 17 11.12 8.15 -9.88
CA ARG A 17 11.49 6.96 -9.11
C ARG A 17 11.03 7.21 -7.68
N PHE A 18 10.33 6.25 -7.10
CA PHE A 18 9.75 6.24 -5.75
C PHE A 18 10.66 6.78 -4.61
N ALA A 19 11.98 6.85 -4.83
CA ALA A 19 12.97 7.37 -3.89
C ALA A 19 12.88 8.90 -3.62
N GLU A 20 12.22 9.69 -4.47
CA GLU A 20 12.13 11.16 -4.27
C GLU A 20 10.99 11.58 -3.33
N ILE A 21 10.05 10.68 -3.01
CA ILE A 21 8.90 10.98 -2.15
C ILE A 21 9.26 10.88 -0.66
N CYS A 22 10.27 10.08 -0.30
CA CYS A 22 10.72 9.95 1.08
C CYS A 22 12.03 10.71 1.26
N GLY A 23 11.93 11.97 1.68
CA GLY A 23 13.10 12.80 2.03
C GLY A 23 14.06 12.10 3.01
N SER A 24 15.36 12.29 2.77
CA SER A 24 16.52 11.85 3.55
C SER A 24 16.91 10.37 3.46
N SER A 25 17.58 9.99 2.36
CA SER A 25 18.46 8.82 2.38
C SER A 25 19.69 9.14 3.25
N SER A 26 19.70 8.60 4.48
CA SER A 26 20.87 8.62 5.37
C SER A 26 22.07 7.93 4.70
N PRO A 27 23.31 8.43 4.83
CA PRO A 27 24.52 7.85 4.22
C PRO A 27 24.90 6.45 4.73
N TYR A 28 24.22 5.92 5.76
CA TYR A 28 24.50 4.62 6.41
C TYR A 28 23.75 3.42 5.80
N GLN A 29 23.35 3.47 4.53
CA GLN A 29 22.47 2.44 3.93
C GLN A 29 23.17 1.17 3.37
N GLY A 30 24.51 1.13 3.32
CA GLY A 30 25.23 0.04 2.63
C GLY A 30 25.24 -1.32 3.34
N SER A 31 25.62 -1.37 4.62
CA SER A 31 25.78 -2.63 5.38
C SER A 31 24.46 -3.18 5.91
N ASN A 32 23.55 -2.29 6.32
CA ASN A 32 22.24 -2.70 6.85
C ASN A 32 21.38 -3.31 5.74
N ARG A 33 21.41 -2.76 4.52
CA ARG A 33 20.61 -3.27 3.39
C ARG A 33 20.93 -4.71 3.03
N GLU A 34 22.19 -5.10 3.01
CA GLU A 34 22.56 -6.48 2.68
C GLU A 34 22.16 -7.44 3.80
N ARG A 35 22.27 -7.01 5.07
CA ARG A 35 21.75 -7.78 6.20
C ARG A 35 20.23 -7.93 6.14
N ASP A 36 19.51 -6.85 5.87
CA ASP A 36 18.05 -6.83 5.78
C ASP A 36 17.58 -7.72 4.62
N ARG A 37 18.30 -7.67 3.49
CA ARG A 37 18.06 -8.55 2.33
C ARG A 37 18.30 -10.01 2.70
N ALA A 38 19.45 -10.34 3.29
CA ALA A 38 19.76 -11.71 3.66
C ALA A 38 18.74 -12.27 4.68
N TRP A 39 18.31 -11.44 5.62
CA TRP A 39 17.30 -11.81 6.60
C TRP A 39 15.91 -12.02 5.96
N THR A 40 15.46 -11.10 5.11
CA THR A 40 14.16 -11.19 4.42
C THR A 40 14.07 -12.36 3.45
N LEU A 41 15.19 -12.80 2.85
CA LEU A 41 15.22 -13.97 1.94
C LEU A 41 14.94 -15.31 2.64
N THR A 42 15.06 -15.38 3.96
CA THR A 42 14.86 -16.63 4.73
C THR A 42 13.44 -16.78 5.27
N ARG A 43 12.54 -15.83 5.00
CA ARG A 43 11.20 -15.74 5.60
C ARG A 43 10.14 -15.55 4.53
N ASP A 44 8.93 -16.01 4.85
CA ASP A 44 7.75 -15.59 4.10
C ASP A 44 7.53 -14.08 4.26
N ALA A 45 7.01 -13.44 3.22
CA ALA A 45 6.87 -11.99 3.19
C ALA A 45 5.88 -11.46 4.25
N ASP A 46 4.79 -12.19 4.50
CA ASP A 46 3.79 -11.80 5.50
C ASP A 46 4.33 -11.98 6.92
N GLN A 47 5.07 -13.07 7.16
CA GLN A 47 5.77 -13.28 8.41
C GLN A 47 6.81 -12.17 8.67
N ALA A 48 7.64 -11.84 7.68
CA ALA A 48 8.65 -10.80 7.80
C ALA A 48 8.00 -9.43 8.08
N MET A 49 6.90 -9.09 7.39
CA MET A 49 6.14 -7.87 7.65
C MET A 49 5.60 -7.83 9.09
N SER A 50 5.01 -8.93 9.57
CA SER A 50 4.47 -9.01 10.93
C SER A 50 5.55 -8.85 11.99
N GLU A 51 6.70 -9.53 11.84
CA GLU A 51 7.85 -9.43 12.75
C GLU A 51 8.41 -7.99 12.81
N LEU A 52 8.55 -7.33 11.66
CA LEU A 52 9.03 -5.95 11.58
C LEU A 52 8.04 -4.96 12.20
N GLN A 53 6.75 -5.10 11.90
CA GLN A 53 5.71 -4.23 12.47
C GLN A 53 5.56 -4.42 13.98
N ALA A 54 5.72 -5.65 14.50
CA ALA A 54 5.74 -5.92 15.94
C ALA A 54 6.92 -5.23 16.65
N ALA A 55 8.04 -5.02 15.94
CA ALA A 55 9.18 -4.21 16.39
C ALA A 55 8.98 -2.70 16.17
N ASN A 56 7.77 -2.25 15.84
CA ASN A 56 7.42 -0.86 15.48
C ASN A 56 8.13 -0.33 14.22
N ALA A 57 8.63 -1.20 13.34
CA ALA A 57 9.16 -0.80 12.05
C ALA A 57 8.03 -0.78 10.99
N ALA A 58 7.90 0.34 10.26
CA ALA A 58 6.95 0.43 9.17
C ALA A 58 7.41 -0.46 8.00
N ALA A 59 6.69 -1.56 7.78
CA ALA A 59 6.95 -2.52 6.71
C ALA A 59 5.66 -2.88 5.96
N GLY A 60 5.78 -3.24 4.68
CA GLY A 60 4.67 -3.67 3.84
C GLY A 60 5.13 -4.66 2.77
N VAL A 61 4.29 -5.65 2.47
CA VAL A 61 4.57 -6.64 1.42
C VAL A 61 4.23 -6.05 0.05
N VAL A 62 5.17 -6.15 -0.89
CA VAL A 62 4.93 -5.82 -2.29
C VAL A 62 4.23 -7.01 -2.95
N ARG A 63 2.99 -6.81 -3.40
CA ARG A 63 2.20 -7.85 -4.07
C ARG A 63 1.89 -7.48 -5.51
N LEU A 64 1.69 -8.49 -6.35
CA LEU A 64 1.09 -8.29 -7.67
C LEU A 64 -0.37 -7.85 -7.52
N PRO A 65 -0.89 -7.01 -8.43
CA PRO A 65 -2.27 -6.49 -8.34
C PRO A 65 -3.33 -7.58 -8.18
N ILE A 66 -3.17 -8.73 -8.83
CA ILE A 66 -4.14 -9.83 -8.72
C ILE A 66 -4.23 -10.41 -7.30
N TYR A 67 -3.13 -10.39 -6.54
CA TYR A 67 -3.12 -10.88 -5.16
C TYR A 67 -3.71 -9.88 -4.17
N LEU A 68 -3.87 -8.60 -4.56
CA LEU A 68 -4.53 -7.60 -3.72
C LEU A 68 -6.01 -7.92 -3.46
N LEU A 69 -6.63 -8.74 -4.32
CA LEU A 69 -8.01 -9.21 -4.12
C LEU A 69 -8.20 -9.99 -2.82
N ASN A 70 -7.13 -10.60 -2.31
CA ASN A 70 -7.11 -11.41 -1.08
C ASN A 70 -6.17 -10.83 -0.02
N ASP A 71 -5.75 -9.57 -0.15
CA ASP A 71 -4.82 -8.96 0.80
C ASP A 71 -5.46 -8.75 2.18
N LEU A 72 -4.76 -9.16 3.23
CA LEU A 72 -5.26 -9.12 4.61
C LEU A 72 -5.54 -7.69 5.08
N HIS A 73 -4.72 -6.71 4.70
CA HIS A 73 -4.92 -5.32 5.11
C HIS A 73 -6.11 -4.69 4.39
N LEU A 74 -6.31 -4.98 3.11
CA LEU A 74 -7.50 -4.52 2.38
C LEU A 74 -8.78 -5.23 2.85
N GLY A 75 -8.69 -6.53 3.13
CA GLY A 75 -9.78 -7.36 3.63
C GLY A 75 -10.25 -6.94 5.03
N SER A 76 -9.32 -6.72 5.97
CA SER A 76 -9.64 -6.24 7.32
C SER A 76 -10.35 -4.89 7.34
N ARG A 77 -10.13 -4.08 6.30
CA ARG A 77 -10.82 -2.80 6.11
C ARG A 77 -12.14 -2.97 5.37
N GLY A 78 -12.44 -4.10 4.74
CA GLY A 78 -13.61 -4.25 3.86
C GLY A 78 -13.54 -3.33 2.64
N PHE A 79 -12.31 -3.07 2.14
CA PHE A 79 -12.10 -2.19 1.00
C PHE A 79 -12.64 -2.80 -0.30
N LEU A 80 -12.46 -4.10 -0.50
CA LEU A 80 -13.05 -4.83 -1.61
C LEU A 80 -14.34 -5.50 -1.15
N GLN A 81 -15.46 -5.14 -1.78
CA GLN A 81 -16.79 -5.68 -1.46
C GLN A 81 -17.32 -6.47 -2.65
N GLN A 82 -17.87 -7.66 -2.38
CA GLN A 82 -18.53 -8.47 -3.41
C GLN A 82 -19.89 -7.86 -3.73
N VAL A 83 -20.08 -7.41 -4.97
CA VAL A 83 -21.31 -6.79 -5.43
C VAL A 83 -21.89 -7.58 -6.59
N GLU A 84 -23.16 -7.97 -6.48
CA GLU A 84 -23.91 -8.57 -7.58
C GLU A 84 -24.16 -7.53 -8.69
N ARG A 85 -23.81 -7.89 -9.92
CA ARG A 85 -24.01 -7.09 -11.13
C ARG A 85 -24.76 -7.92 -12.16
N ALA A 86 -25.76 -7.34 -12.81
CA ALA A 86 -26.70 -8.06 -13.67
C ALA A 86 -26.07 -8.99 -14.72
N PHE A 87 -24.92 -8.63 -15.30
CA PHE A 87 -24.26 -9.41 -16.37
C PHE A 87 -23.04 -10.21 -15.91
N ILE A 88 -22.26 -9.67 -14.97
CA ILE A 88 -20.98 -10.26 -14.52
C ILE A 88 -21.10 -10.99 -13.18
N ARG A 89 -22.29 -10.98 -12.56
CA ARG A 89 -22.60 -11.52 -11.24
C ARG A 89 -21.76 -10.90 -10.12
N LEU A 90 -21.39 -11.66 -9.11
CA LEU A 90 -20.53 -11.25 -8.01
C LEU A 90 -19.18 -10.74 -8.53
N HIS A 91 -18.92 -9.46 -8.29
CA HIS A 91 -17.67 -8.82 -8.66
C HIS A 91 -17.09 -8.04 -7.48
N PRO A 92 -15.79 -8.19 -7.16
CA PRO A 92 -15.13 -7.39 -6.13
C PRO A 92 -15.02 -5.93 -6.58
N GLN A 93 -15.63 -5.02 -5.86
CA GLN A 93 -15.64 -3.59 -6.15
C GLN A 93 -15.00 -2.81 -5.00
N PRO A 94 -14.03 -1.91 -5.29
CA PRO A 94 -13.44 -1.08 -4.26
C PRO A 94 -14.47 -0.12 -3.68
N SER A 95 -14.43 0.05 -2.36
CA SER A 95 -15.17 1.10 -1.67
C SER A 95 -14.50 2.46 -1.86
N ILE A 96 -15.19 3.54 -1.49
CA ILE A 96 -14.56 4.85 -1.34
C ILE A 96 -13.40 4.73 -0.32
N PRO A 97 -12.20 5.28 -0.61
CA PRO A 97 -11.02 5.13 0.25
C PRO A 97 -11.06 5.97 1.52
N ILE A 98 -11.99 6.93 1.61
CA ILE A 98 -12.25 7.77 2.78
C ILE A 98 -13.46 7.22 3.54
N ARG A 99 -13.46 7.39 4.87
CA ARG A 99 -14.54 6.96 5.77
C ARG A 99 -14.80 8.02 6.84
N GLU A 100 -16.07 8.21 7.18
CA GLU A 100 -16.49 9.03 8.33
C GLU A 100 -16.62 8.18 9.60
N ASP A 101 -16.94 6.89 9.46
CA ASP A 101 -17.12 5.92 10.54
C ASP A 101 -16.21 4.68 10.39
N ALA A 102 -16.29 3.76 11.35
CA ALA A 102 -15.55 2.49 11.31
C ALA A 102 -15.92 1.59 10.11
N ARG A 103 -17.15 1.72 9.57
CA ARG A 103 -17.65 0.90 8.47
C ARG A 103 -17.27 1.50 7.11
N PRO A 104 -16.86 0.69 6.12
CA PRO A 104 -16.70 1.19 4.76
C PRO A 104 -18.05 1.61 4.16
N TYR A 105 -18.04 2.61 3.28
CA TYR A 105 -19.20 2.89 2.43
C TYR A 105 -19.51 1.67 1.56
N VAL A 106 -20.80 1.43 1.32
CA VAL A 106 -21.23 0.37 0.42
C VAL A 106 -20.80 0.69 -1.01
N SER A 107 -20.17 -0.28 -1.66
CA SER A 107 -19.83 -0.17 -3.08
C SER A 107 -21.13 -0.09 -3.88
N ALA A 108 -21.32 1.01 -4.64
CA ALA A 108 -22.59 1.29 -5.30
C ALA A 108 -23.09 0.12 -6.16
N GLN A 109 -24.31 -0.34 -5.88
CA GLN A 109 -25.12 -1.12 -6.80
C GLN A 109 -25.74 -0.13 -7.78
N LEU A 110 -25.25 -0.13 -9.02
CA LEU A 110 -25.99 0.47 -10.14
C LEU A 110 -27.34 -0.25 -10.17
N ARG A 111 -28.40 0.46 -9.77
CA ARG A 111 -29.78 0.01 -9.90
C ARG A 111 -30.22 0.09 -11.35
#